data_AF-A0A5C7LDB9-F1
#
_entry.id   AF-A0A5C7LDB9-F1
#
_cell.length_a   1.000
_cell.length_b   1.000
_cell.length_c   1.000
_cell.angle_alpha   90.00
_cell.angle_beta   90.00
_cell.angle_gamma   90.00
#
_symmetry.space_group_name_H-M   'P 1'
#
loop_
_entity.id
_entity.type
_entity.pdbx_description
1 polymer ?
#
loop_
_entity_poly.entity_id
_entity_poly.type
_entity_poly.pdbx_seq_one_letter_code
_entity_poly.pdbx_strand_id
1 'polypeptide(L)'
;MENQENTSTAIEADAESTVVESSVKFAPGTTGVKKKFNFKQRTVKDESGKEVDKLPKQPSLEVMLPVPTAEAVIAVLSQPDTLTVTGDDGNTKEVANTQKSLILDYIYQIIFDQAKSQLDSVIDSFGSDKTKQVSVSDLDYDKLSLAYIASIPPARRGAVAISDEEWKEFFTDYGNVMSQGAGKTKVQIENHIKILERPRNYRAKKDLLSVMRDQLNLYAQLASNLEDYTVQYQRLQDQLTRFIDEEDKIDISAL
;
A
#
# COMPACT_ATOMS: atom_id res chain seq x y z
N MET A 1 46.74 11.15 -35.19
CA MET A 1 45.79 11.86 -36.08
C MET A 1 44.66 10.88 -36.33
N GLU A 2 43.68 10.94 -35.42
CA GLU A 2 42.28 11.38 -35.71
C GLU A 2 41.51 10.22 -36.33
N ASN A 3 40.66 9.45 -35.63
CA ASN A 3 39.61 9.75 -34.64
C ASN A 3 38.52 10.70 -35.16
N GLN A 4 37.37 10.12 -35.50
CA GLN A 4 36.00 10.56 -35.14
C GLN A 4 35.04 9.50 -35.70
N GLU A 5 34.54 8.58 -34.87
CA GLU A 5 33.32 8.69 -34.04
C GLU A 5 32.05 8.74 -34.89
N ASN A 6 31.46 7.55 -35.06
CA ASN A 6 30.10 7.36 -35.57
C ASN A 6 29.14 7.38 -34.37
N THR A 7 28.59 8.56 -34.07
CA THR A 7 27.59 8.77 -33.03
C THR A 7 26.22 8.28 -33.51
N SER A 8 25.80 7.11 -33.05
CA SER A 8 24.41 6.67 -33.05
C SER A 8 23.63 7.58 -32.10
N THR A 9 22.90 8.54 -32.68
CA THR A 9 22.06 9.47 -31.92
C THR A 9 20.80 8.71 -31.53
N ALA A 10 20.66 8.44 -30.24
CA ALA A 10 19.42 7.96 -29.64
C ALA A 10 18.34 9.03 -29.87
N ILE A 11 17.21 8.61 -30.42
CA ILE A 11 16.02 9.44 -30.56
C ILE A 11 15.43 9.55 -29.15
N GLU A 12 15.74 10.64 -28.47
CA GLU A 12 14.96 11.11 -27.31
C GLU A 12 13.59 11.53 -27.83
N ALA A 13 12.61 10.64 -27.72
CA ALA A 13 11.21 11.00 -27.85
C ALA A 13 10.80 11.71 -26.55
N ASP A 14 10.85 13.03 -26.58
CA ASP A 14 10.15 13.90 -25.65
C ASP A 14 8.67 13.50 -25.67
N ALA A 15 8.22 12.81 -24.62
CA ALA A 15 6.83 12.44 -24.45
C ALA A 15 6.06 13.67 -23.97
N GLU A 16 5.62 14.45 -24.95
CA GLU A 16 4.75 15.60 -24.79
C GLU A 16 3.49 15.20 -24.01
N SER A 17 3.31 15.83 -22.84
CA SER A 17 2.10 15.70 -22.03
C SER A 17 0.95 16.36 -22.78
N THR A 18 0.18 15.55 -23.51
CA THR A 18 -1.07 16.02 -24.14
C THR A 18 -2.11 16.29 -23.05
N VAL A 19 -2.14 17.53 -22.57
CA VAL A 19 -3.23 18.05 -21.75
C VAL A 19 -4.42 18.30 -22.67
N VAL A 20 -5.32 17.32 -22.77
CA VAL A 20 -6.64 17.56 -23.36
C VAL A 20 -7.51 18.17 -22.25
N GLU A 21 -7.50 19.50 -22.15
CA GLU A 21 -8.46 20.25 -21.34
C GLU A 21 -9.87 20.07 -21.94
N SER A 22 -10.51 18.97 -21.60
CA SER A 22 -11.95 18.81 -21.76
C SER A 22 -12.62 19.36 -20.51
N SER A 23 -13.61 20.24 -20.67
CA SER A 23 -14.47 20.69 -19.57
C SER A 23 -15.36 19.52 -19.13
N VAL A 24 -14.80 18.60 -18.34
CA VAL A 24 -15.51 17.41 -17.86
C VAL A 24 -16.66 17.87 -16.96
N LYS A 25 -17.89 17.60 -17.37
CA LYS A 25 -19.08 17.83 -16.53
C LYS A 25 -19.28 16.62 -15.64
N PHE A 26 -19.26 16.85 -14.33
CA PHE A 26 -19.51 15.80 -13.34
C PHE A 26 -21.00 15.71 -12.98
N ALA A 27 -21.42 14.53 -12.52
CA ALA A 27 -22.80 14.32 -12.08
C ALA A 27 -23.14 15.21 -10.87
N PRO A 28 -24.40 15.63 -10.70
CA PRO A 28 -24.83 16.37 -9.51
C PRO A 28 -24.40 15.66 -8.22
N GLY A 29 -23.88 16.42 -7.26
CA GLY A 29 -23.39 15.88 -5.98
C GLY A 29 -21.96 15.32 -6.01
N THR A 30 -21.23 15.45 -7.12
CA THR A 30 -19.81 15.07 -7.22
C THR A 30 -18.91 16.28 -7.52
N THR A 31 -17.65 16.21 -7.10
CA THR A 31 -16.59 17.18 -7.39
C THR A 31 -15.43 16.50 -8.09
N GLY A 32 -14.75 17.22 -8.99
CA GLY A 32 -13.59 16.71 -9.71
C GLY A 32 -12.34 16.74 -8.84
N VAL A 33 -11.77 15.57 -8.55
CA VAL A 33 -10.48 15.45 -7.84
C VAL A 33 -9.40 15.02 -8.82
N LYS A 34 -8.35 15.82 -8.96
CA LYS A 34 -7.20 15.51 -9.82
C LYS A 34 -6.43 14.32 -9.23
N LYS A 35 -6.23 13.28 -10.04
CA LYS A 35 -5.42 12.11 -9.68
C LYS A 35 -4.45 11.75 -10.81
N LYS A 36 -3.23 11.46 -10.41
CA LYS A 36 -2.17 10.91 -11.27
C LYS A 36 -2.16 9.41 -11.14
N PHE A 37 -2.17 8.72 -12.27
CA PHE A 37 -2.03 7.27 -12.39
C PHE A 37 -0.64 6.98 -12.94
N ASN A 38 0.11 6.15 -12.23
CA ASN A 38 1.35 5.58 -12.73
C ASN A 38 1.12 4.12 -13.10
N PHE A 39 1.83 3.66 -14.12
CA PHE A 39 1.68 2.30 -14.63
C PHE A 39 3.02 1.59 -14.59
N LYS A 40 3.07 0.47 -13.86
CA LYS A 40 4.17 -0.48 -13.92
C LYS A 40 4.26 -1.10 -15.33
N GLN A 41 5.47 -1.46 -15.74
CA GLN A 41 5.66 -2.26 -16.93
C GLN A 41 5.08 -3.67 -16.69
N ARG A 42 4.22 -4.15 -17.59
CA ARG A 42 3.55 -5.44 -17.41
C ARG A 42 4.35 -6.56 -18.06
N THR A 43 4.70 -7.58 -17.29
CA THR A 43 5.27 -8.84 -17.80
C THR A 43 4.16 -9.74 -18.30
N VAL A 44 4.34 -10.29 -19.51
CA VAL A 44 3.50 -11.35 -20.07
C VAL A 44 4.10 -12.68 -19.64
N LYS A 45 3.33 -13.49 -18.90
CA LYS A 45 3.71 -14.83 -18.46
C LYS A 45 2.95 -15.88 -19.28
N ASP A 46 3.59 -17.02 -19.55
CA ASP A 46 2.94 -18.18 -20.17
C ASP A 46 2.05 -18.96 -19.18
N GLU A 47 1.38 -20.02 -19.66
CA GLU A 47 0.57 -20.94 -18.86
C GLU A 47 1.36 -21.65 -17.73
N SER A 48 2.70 -21.65 -17.81
CA SER A 48 3.60 -22.19 -16.78
C SER A 48 4.12 -21.13 -15.82
N GLY A 49 3.65 -19.87 -15.94
CA GLY A 49 4.04 -18.75 -15.09
C GLY A 49 5.43 -18.17 -15.40
N LYS A 50 6.07 -18.57 -16.50
CA LYS A 50 7.38 -18.09 -16.91
C LYS A 50 7.23 -16.81 -17.74
N GLU A 51 8.08 -15.82 -17.49
CA GLU A 51 8.10 -14.57 -18.26
C GLU A 51 8.49 -14.82 -19.72
N VAL A 52 7.61 -14.45 -20.64
CA VAL A 52 7.79 -14.60 -22.09
C VAL A 52 8.07 -13.26 -22.76
N ASP A 53 7.45 -12.18 -22.27
CA ASP A 53 7.63 -10.85 -22.84
C ASP A 53 7.34 -9.72 -21.82
N LYS A 54 7.69 -8.48 -22.16
CA LYS A 54 7.34 -7.28 -21.39
C LYS A 54 6.64 -6.27 -22.29
N LEU A 55 5.40 -5.94 -21.94
CA LEU A 55 4.66 -4.89 -22.63
C LEU A 55 5.36 -3.53 -22.45
N PRO A 56 5.24 -2.60 -23.43
CA PRO A 56 5.73 -1.24 -23.27
C PRO A 56 5.11 -0.57 -22.03
N LYS A 57 5.95 0.13 -21.26
CA LYS A 57 5.50 0.90 -20.10
C LYS A 57 4.55 2.01 -20.59
N GLN A 58 3.37 2.07 -19.98
CA GLN A 58 2.41 3.13 -20.29
C GLN A 58 2.86 4.45 -19.64
N PRO A 59 2.70 5.61 -20.30
CA PRO A 59 2.98 6.90 -19.69
C PRO A 59 2.01 7.17 -18.53
N SER A 60 2.44 7.95 -17.54
CA SER A 60 1.57 8.37 -16.45
C SER A 60 0.43 9.24 -16.99
N LEU A 61 -0.76 9.08 -16.41
CA LEU A 61 -1.97 9.80 -16.82
C LEU A 61 -2.49 10.67 -15.67
N GLU A 62 -2.79 11.93 -15.93
CA GLU A 62 -3.50 12.79 -14.98
C GLU A 62 -4.96 12.98 -15.43
N VAL A 63 -5.91 12.61 -14.57
CA VAL A 63 -7.35 12.77 -14.84
C VAL A 63 -8.06 13.39 -13.65
N MET A 64 -9.19 14.05 -13.92
CA MET A 64 -10.13 14.43 -12.88
C MET A 64 -11.16 13.32 -12.68
N LEU A 65 -11.24 12.79 -11.46
CA LEU A 65 -12.20 11.76 -11.09
C LEU A 65 -13.41 12.39 -10.37
N PRO A 66 -14.65 11.94 -10.66
CA PRO A 66 -15.82 12.33 -9.88
C PRO A 66 -15.75 11.71 -8.49
N VAL A 67 -15.72 12.54 -7.45
CA VAL A 67 -15.78 12.12 -6.06
C VAL A 67 -17.04 12.69 -5.41
N PRO A 68 -17.86 11.90 -4.70
CA PRO A 68 -19.03 12.42 -3.97
C PRO A 68 -18.65 13.55 -3.01
N THR A 69 -19.46 14.60 -2.99
CA THR A 69 -19.39 15.67 -1.99
C THR A 69 -19.86 15.17 -0.62
N ALA A 70 -19.48 15.87 0.45
CA ALA A 70 -19.91 15.51 1.80
C ALA A 70 -21.43 15.51 1.93
N GLU A 71 -22.09 16.51 1.32
CA GLU A 71 -23.53 16.66 1.30
C GLU A 71 -24.21 15.48 0.60
N ALA A 72 -23.65 15.01 -0.52
CA ALA A 72 -24.15 13.84 -1.23
C ALA A 72 -24.01 12.56 -0.40
N VAL A 73 -22.88 12.38 0.31
CA VAL A 73 -22.69 11.23 1.21
C VAL A 73 -23.69 11.27 2.37
N ILE A 74 -23.90 12.43 2.99
CA ILE A 74 -24.90 12.61 4.06
C ILE A 74 -26.30 12.26 3.55
N ALA A 75 -26.65 12.70 2.34
CA ALA A 75 -27.95 12.39 1.74
C ALA A 75 -28.16 10.87 1.57
N VAL A 76 -27.15 10.14 1.09
CA VAL A 76 -27.22 8.68 0.97
C VAL A 76 -27.33 8.01 2.34
N LEU A 77 -26.54 8.44 3.32
CA LEU A 77 -26.56 7.84 4.67
C LEU A 77 -27.88 8.11 5.42
N SER A 78 -28.58 9.19 5.07
CA SER A 78 -29.88 9.56 5.64
C SER A 78 -31.06 8.77 5.06
N GLN A 79 -30.85 8.00 4.00
CA GLN A 79 -31.88 7.11 3.43
C GLN A 79 -32.11 5.86 4.29
N PRO A 80 -33.28 5.21 4.17
CA PRO A 80 -33.51 3.91 4.80
C PRO A 80 -32.55 2.83 4.25
N ASP A 81 -32.37 1.76 5.04
CA ASP A 81 -31.51 0.62 4.69
C ASP A 81 -32.11 -0.24 3.56
N THR A 82 -33.42 -0.16 3.37
CA THR A 82 -34.13 -0.73 2.22
C THR A 82 -34.79 0.36 1.41
N LEU A 83 -34.81 0.19 0.10
CA LEU A 83 -35.49 1.04 -0.86
C LEU A 83 -36.66 0.28 -1.46
N THR A 84 -37.77 0.99 -1.60
CA THR A 84 -38.95 0.51 -2.30
C THR A 84 -38.74 0.70 -3.80
N VAL A 85 -38.67 -0.41 -4.55
CA VAL A 85 -38.50 -0.40 -6.01
C VAL A 85 -39.73 -1.02 -6.65
N THR A 86 -40.34 -0.27 -7.56
CA THR A 86 -41.44 -0.77 -8.40
C THR A 86 -40.84 -1.34 -9.68
N GLY A 87 -41.13 -2.61 -9.96
CA GLY A 87 -40.73 -3.27 -11.20
C GLY A 87 -41.61 -2.87 -12.38
N ASP A 88 -41.19 -3.24 -13.59
CA ASP A 88 -41.94 -2.98 -14.83
C ASP A 88 -43.33 -3.65 -14.84
N ASP A 89 -43.55 -4.64 -13.98
CA ASP A 89 -44.81 -5.36 -13.74
C ASP A 89 -45.77 -4.62 -12.78
N GLY A 90 -45.39 -3.43 -12.29
CA GLY A 90 -46.16 -2.65 -11.32
C GLY A 90 -46.08 -3.19 -9.89
N ASN A 91 -45.39 -4.31 -9.67
CA ASN A 91 -45.20 -4.86 -8.33
C ASN A 91 -44.08 -4.10 -7.63
N THR A 92 -44.31 -3.83 -6.35
CA THR A 92 -43.37 -3.10 -5.51
C THR A 92 -42.69 -4.08 -4.57
N LYS A 93 -41.36 -4.00 -4.50
CA LYS A 93 -40.54 -4.82 -3.60
C LYS A 93 -39.55 -3.95 -2.83
N GLU A 94 -39.19 -4.39 -1.64
CA GLU A 94 -38.08 -3.81 -0.91
C GLU A 94 -36.77 -4.47 -1.33
N VAL A 95 -35.76 -3.66 -1.60
CA VAL A 95 -34.39 -4.09 -1.89
C VAL A 95 -33.42 -3.36 -0.98
N ALA A 96 -32.26 -3.95 -0.70
CA ALA A 96 -31.23 -3.27 0.09
C ALA A 96 -30.75 -1.99 -0.61
N ASN A 97 -30.51 -0.95 0.19
CA ASN A 97 -29.86 0.28 -0.28
C ASN A 97 -28.36 0.03 -0.47
N THR A 98 -28.00 -0.54 -1.62
CA THR A 98 -26.63 -0.98 -1.91
C THR A 98 -25.61 0.15 -1.85
N GLN A 99 -25.99 1.39 -2.19
CA GLN A 99 -25.09 2.54 -2.11
C GLN A 99 -24.78 2.89 -0.65
N LYS A 100 -25.78 2.89 0.23
CA LYS A 100 -25.59 3.08 1.67
C LYS A 100 -24.77 1.93 2.27
N SER A 101 -25.11 0.69 1.93
CA SER A 101 -24.38 -0.50 2.38
C SER A 101 -22.89 -0.42 2.00
N LEU A 102 -22.58 -0.07 0.75
CA LEU A 102 -21.19 0.08 0.29
C LEU A 102 -20.40 1.06 1.17
N ILE A 103 -20.96 2.22 1.48
CA ILE A 103 -20.28 3.23 2.32
C ILE A 103 -20.04 2.68 3.73
N LEU A 104 -21.04 2.02 4.32
CA LEU A 104 -20.93 1.43 5.65
C LEU A 104 -19.95 0.26 5.69
N ASP A 105 -19.87 -0.56 4.64
CA ASP A 105 -18.94 -1.68 4.51
C ASP A 105 -17.49 -1.19 4.51
N TYR A 106 -17.18 -0.11 3.79
CA TYR A 106 -15.84 0.49 3.83
C TYR A 106 -15.49 1.04 5.22
N ILE A 107 -16.45 1.66 5.91
CA ILE A 107 -16.26 2.15 7.28
C ILE A 107 -16.01 0.97 8.24
N TYR A 108 -16.81 -0.08 8.14
CA TYR A 108 -16.67 -1.31 8.90
C TYR A 108 -15.27 -1.93 8.68
N GLN A 109 -14.85 -2.04 7.42
CA GLN A 109 -13.58 -2.66 7.07
C GLN A 109 -12.39 -1.93 7.71
N ILE A 110 -12.39 -0.60 7.72
CA ILE A 110 -11.33 0.20 8.36
C ILE A 110 -11.25 -0.07 9.87
N ILE A 111 -12.40 -0.19 10.54
CA ILE A 111 -12.46 -0.50 11.99
C ILE A 111 -12.00 -1.93 12.25
N PHE A 112 -12.46 -2.88 11.43
CA PHE A 112 -12.08 -4.29 11.53
C PHE A 112 -10.57 -4.48 11.32
N ASP A 113 -9.99 -3.84 10.31
CA ASP A 113 -8.55 -3.91 10.04
C ASP A 113 -7.73 -3.29 11.17
N GLN A 114 -8.23 -2.23 11.81
CA GLN A 114 -7.60 -1.68 13.01
C GLN A 114 -7.63 -2.67 14.18
N ALA A 115 -8.75 -3.34 14.41
CA ALA A 115 -8.86 -4.37 15.45
C ALA A 115 -7.91 -5.54 15.17
N LYS A 116 -7.87 -6.01 13.93
CA LYS A 116 -6.93 -7.06 13.51
C LYS A 116 -5.48 -6.63 13.73
N SER A 117 -5.12 -5.40 13.39
CA SER A 117 -3.77 -4.87 13.61
C SER A 117 -3.37 -4.85 15.10
N GLN A 118 -4.30 -4.54 16.01
CA GLN A 118 -4.03 -4.63 17.45
C GLN A 118 -3.73 -6.08 17.87
N LEU A 119 -4.56 -7.03 17.43
CA LEU A 119 -4.38 -8.45 17.72
C LEU A 119 -3.07 -8.99 17.14
N ASP A 120 -2.74 -8.64 15.89
CA ASP A 120 -1.48 -9.02 15.26
C ASP A 120 -0.27 -8.48 16.05
N SER A 121 -0.36 -7.25 16.55
CA SER A 121 0.69 -6.68 17.42
C SER A 121 0.83 -7.44 18.75
N VAL A 122 -0.26 -7.97 19.30
CA VAL A 122 -0.24 -8.81 20.51
C VAL A 122 0.36 -10.18 20.21
N ILE A 123 -0.03 -10.80 19.10
CA ILE A 123 0.59 -12.04 18.59
C ILE A 123 2.11 -11.84 18.40
N ASP A 124 2.50 -10.67 17.90
CA ASP A 124 3.89 -10.31 17.72
C ASP A 124 4.67 -10.24 19.05
N SER A 125 4.00 -9.85 20.13
CA SER A 125 4.58 -9.83 21.47
C SER A 125 4.84 -11.22 22.06
N PHE A 126 4.17 -12.28 21.56
CA PHE A 126 4.32 -13.65 22.09
C PHE A 126 5.68 -14.28 21.79
N GLY A 127 6.41 -13.77 20.78
CA GLY A 127 7.69 -14.32 20.36
C GLY A 127 7.56 -15.76 19.82
N SER A 128 8.38 -16.68 20.32
CA SER A 128 8.37 -18.10 19.91
C SER A 128 7.39 -18.96 20.71
N ASP A 129 6.63 -18.37 21.63
CA ASP A 129 5.70 -19.09 22.49
C ASP A 129 4.43 -19.45 21.72
N LYS A 130 4.32 -20.74 21.37
CA LYS A 130 3.20 -21.31 20.60
C LYS A 130 1.97 -21.60 21.47
N THR A 131 2.04 -21.41 22.78
CA THR A 131 0.92 -21.70 23.69
C THR A 131 0.00 -20.50 23.89
N LYS A 132 0.46 -19.30 23.54
CA LYS A 132 -0.30 -18.06 23.68
C LYS A 132 -1.29 -17.87 22.54
N GLN A 133 -2.45 -17.31 22.88
CA GLN A 133 -3.51 -16.95 21.95
C GLN A 133 -4.02 -15.56 22.31
N VAL A 134 -4.48 -14.83 21.30
CA VAL A 134 -5.20 -13.58 21.52
C VAL A 134 -6.61 -13.84 22.01
N SER A 135 -7.18 -12.83 22.64
CA SER A 135 -8.48 -12.83 23.27
C SER A 135 -9.18 -11.48 23.05
N VAL A 136 -10.45 -11.40 23.41
CA VAL A 136 -11.22 -10.15 23.29
C VAL A 136 -10.65 -9.04 24.18
N SER A 137 -10.02 -9.37 25.31
CA SER A 137 -9.39 -8.39 26.20
C SER A 137 -8.13 -7.75 25.63
N ASP A 138 -7.59 -8.27 24.53
CA ASP A 138 -6.46 -7.68 23.82
C ASP A 138 -6.87 -6.53 22.89
N LEU A 139 -8.17 -6.25 22.77
CA LEU A 139 -8.72 -5.14 22.00
C LEU A 139 -8.91 -3.90 22.87
N ASP A 140 -8.30 -2.80 22.41
CA ASP A 140 -8.51 -1.44 22.89
C ASP A 140 -9.60 -0.78 22.03
N TYR A 141 -10.83 -0.78 22.55
CA TYR A 141 -12.02 -0.26 21.87
C TYR A 141 -12.00 1.25 21.66
N ASP A 142 -11.31 2.02 22.51
CA ASP A 142 -11.16 3.47 22.33
C ASP A 142 -10.39 3.77 21.04
N LYS A 143 -9.44 2.90 20.70
CA LYS A 143 -8.65 2.93 19.46
C LYS A 143 -9.35 2.34 18.25
N LEU A 144 -10.59 1.85 18.38
CA LEU A 144 -11.42 1.40 17.25
C LEU A 144 -12.39 2.49 16.77
N SER A 145 -12.44 3.64 17.45
CA SER A 145 -13.27 4.76 17.04
C SER A 145 -12.78 5.39 15.73
N LEU A 146 -13.71 5.85 14.88
CA LEU A 146 -13.37 6.55 13.64
C LEU A 146 -12.54 7.80 13.90
N ALA A 147 -12.79 8.51 15.00
CA ALA A 147 -12.02 9.69 15.38
C ALA A 147 -10.55 9.35 15.64
N TYR A 148 -10.29 8.28 16.39
CA TYR A 148 -8.92 7.81 16.62
C TYR A 148 -8.29 7.35 15.31
N ILE A 149 -8.97 6.51 14.52
CA ILE A 149 -8.42 6.01 13.26
C ILE A 149 -8.12 7.16 12.29
N ALA A 150 -8.96 8.21 12.24
CA ALA A 150 -8.71 9.39 11.44
C ALA A 150 -7.48 10.21 11.91
N SER A 151 -7.06 10.09 13.17
CA SER A 151 -5.85 10.73 13.69
C SER A 151 -4.56 10.00 13.29
N ILE A 152 -4.65 8.71 12.96
CA ILE A 152 -3.53 7.89 12.48
C ILE A 152 -3.11 8.41 11.08
N PRO A 153 -1.82 8.38 10.71
CA PRO A 153 -1.39 8.66 9.34
C PRO A 153 -2.15 7.80 8.31
N PRO A 154 -2.60 8.35 7.16
CA PRO A 154 -3.44 7.62 6.19
C PRO A 154 -2.91 6.24 5.78
N ALA A 155 -1.60 6.10 5.62
CA ALA A 155 -0.93 4.84 5.28
C ALA A 155 -1.11 3.71 6.32
N ARG A 156 -1.47 4.08 7.55
CA ARG A 156 -1.59 3.18 8.70
C ARG A 156 -3.04 2.96 9.13
N ARG A 157 -4.02 3.63 8.48
CA ARG A 157 -5.45 3.45 8.78
C ARG A 157 -5.93 2.16 8.14
N GLY A 158 -6.27 1.16 8.94
CA GLY A 158 -6.86 -0.10 8.43
C GLY A 158 -6.00 -0.73 7.34
N ALA A 159 -4.72 -1.00 7.65
CA ALA A 159 -3.73 -1.35 6.66
C ALA A 159 -4.11 -2.65 5.93
N VAL A 160 -4.62 -2.52 4.70
CA VAL A 160 -4.97 -3.62 3.80
C VAL A 160 -3.82 -4.63 3.76
N ALA A 161 -4.14 -5.92 3.86
CA ALA A 161 -3.13 -6.97 3.72
C ALA A 161 -2.49 -6.86 2.33
N ILE A 162 -1.17 -6.66 2.29
CA ILE A 162 -0.39 -6.69 1.05
C ILE A 162 -0.22 -8.15 0.68
N SER A 163 -0.58 -8.52 -0.54
CA SER A 163 -0.47 -9.89 -1.03
C SER A 163 0.98 -10.33 -1.20
N ASP A 164 1.22 -11.64 -1.22
CA ASP A 164 2.56 -12.21 -1.41
C ASP A 164 3.17 -11.81 -2.77
N GLU A 165 2.35 -11.69 -3.83
CA GLU A 165 2.83 -11.24 -5.15
C GLU A 165 3.24 -9.76 -5.10
N GLU A 166 2.47 -8.90 -4.41
CA GLU A 166 2.84 -7.49 -4.24
C GLU A 166 4.13 -7.30 -3.42
N TRP A 167 4.39 -8.17 -2.44
CA TRP A 167 5.67 -8.20 -1.73
C TRP A 167 6.81 -8.66 -2.63
N LYS A 168 6.59 -9.73 -3.41
CA LYS A 168 7.59 -10.25 -4.33
C LYS A 168 7.98 -9.24 -5.41
N GLU A 169 6.99 -8.53 -5.98
CA GLU A 169 7.25 -7.44 -6.91
C GLU A 169 8.09 -6.33 -6.27
N PHE A 170 7.76 -5.94 -5.03
CA PHE A 170 8.51 -4.93 -4.30
C PHE A 170 9.97 -5.34 -4.06
N PHE A 171 10.22 -6.55 -3.57
CA PHE A 171 11.59 -7.01 -3.32
C PHE A 171 12.38 -7.23 -4.62
N THR A 172 11.71 -7.61 -5.71
CA THR A 172 12.32 -7.66 -7.04
C THR A 172 12.79 -6.27 -7.48
N ASP A 173 11.93 -5.25 -7.33
CA ASP A 173 12.26 -3.87 -7.65
C ASP A 173 13.38 -3.32 -6.74
N TYR A 174 13.27 -3.52 -5.43
CA TYR A 174 14.31 -3.18 -4.46
C TYR A 174 15.68 -3.76 -4.85
N GLY A 175 15.72 -5.04 -5.22
CA GLY A 175 16.95 -5.69 -5.68
C GLY A 175 17.52 -5.05 -6.94
N ASN A 176 16.69 -4.74 -7.93
CA ASN A 176 17.12 -4.10 -9.17
C ASN A 176 17.70 -2.70 -8.92
N VAL A 177 16.97 -1.87 -8.16
CA VAL A 177 17.37 -0.49 -7.83
C VAL A 177 18.65 -0.48 -7.01
N MET A 178 18.77 -1.34 -5.99
CA MET A 178 19.96 -1.37 -5.14
C MET A 178 21.19 -1.96 -5.83
N SER A 179 20.99 -2.90 -6.77
CA SER A 179 22.07 -3.40 -7.63
C SER A 179 22.61 -2.30 -8.55
N GLN A 180 21.72 -1.61 -9.26
CA GLN A 180 22.09 -0.64 -10.29
C GLN A 180 22.53 0.71 -9.71
N GLY A 181 21.75 1.25 -8.75
CA GLY A 181 21.96 2.60 -8.22
C GLY A 181 22.89 2.67 -7.01
N ALA A 182 22.95 1.62 -6.18
CA ALA A 182 23.78 1.58 -4.98
C ALA A 182 25.00 0.63 -5.09
N GLY A 183 25.18 -0.03 -6.24
CA GLY A 183 26.31 -0.92 -6.51
C GLY A 183 26.38 -2.14 -5.57
N LYS A 184 25.25 -2.57 -5.00
CA LYS A 184 25.22 -3.69 -4.05
C LYS A 184 25.40 -5.01 -4.78
N THR A 185 26.19 -5.90 -4.19
CA THR A 185 26.38 -7.23 -4.77
C THR A 185 25.11 -8.07 -4.58
N LYS A 186 24.92 -9.08 -5.45
CA LYS A 186 23.80 -10.02 -5.35
C LYS A 186 23.66 -10.63 -3.95
N VAL A 187 24.78 -11.04 -3.34
CA VAL A 187 24.81 -11.62 -1.99
C VAL A 187 24.37 -10.61 -0.93
N GLN A 188 24.75 -9.34 -1.06
CA GLN A 188 24.29 -8.29 -0.14
C GLN A 188 22.78 -8.07 -0.27
N ILE A 189 22.27 -8.02 -1.50
CA ILE A 189 20.84 -7.82 -1.77
C ILE A 189 20.01 -8.98 -1.22
N GLU A 190 20.43 -10.24 -1.45
CA GLU A 190 19.75 -11.42 -0.90
C GLU A 190 19.70 -11.38 0.63
N ASN A 191 20.78 -10.94 1.29
CA ASN A 191 20.80 -10.75 2.74
C ASN A 191 19.89 -9.61 3.19
N HIS A 192 19.84 -8.48 2.47
CA HIS A 192 18.93 -7.39 2.78
C HIS A 192 17.48 -7.87 2.71
N ILE A 193 17.09 -8.50 1.60
CA ILE A 193 15.73 -9.01 1.37
C ILE A 193 15.35 -10.01 2.47
N LYS A 194 16.22 -10.96 2.80
CA LYS A 194 15.97 -11.94 3.87
C LYS A 194 15.69 -11.28 5.23
N ILE A 195 16.37 -10.17 5.53
CA ILE A 195 16.13 -9.42 6.77
C ILE A 195 14.83 -8.63 6.68
N LEU A 196 14.58 -7.95 5.55
CA LEU A 196 13.39 -7.12 5.33
C LEU A 196 12.10 -7.95 5.21
N GLU A 197 12.16 -9.20 4.73
CA GLU A 197 11.02 -10.13 4.72
C GLU A 197 10.64 -10.58 6.14
N ARG A 198 11.62 -10.68 7.05
CA ARG A 198 11.43 -11.19 8.41
C ARG A 198 12.17 -10.37 9.46
N PRO A 199 11.92 -9.05 9.57
CA PRO A 199 12.70 -8.16 10.44
C PRO A 199 12.54 -8.54 11.91
N ARG A 200 11.43 -9.17 12.28
CA ARG A 200 11.15 -9.69 13.63
C ARG A 200 12.21 -10.67 14.14
N ASN A 201 12.80 -11.49 13.27
CA ASN A 201 13.87 -12.42 13.64
C ASN A 201 15.16 -11.70 14.08
N TYR A 202 15.24 -10.41 13.80
CA TYR A 202 16.40 -9.56 14.06
C TYR A 202 16.08 -8.42 15.04
N ARG A 203 14.91 -8.45 15.72
CA ARG A 203 14.45 -7.39 16.65
C ARG A 203 15.43 -7.03 17.78
N ALA A 204 16.28 -7.98 18.19
CA ALA A 204 17.30 -7.76 19.21
C ALA A 204 18.57 -7.09 18.65
N LYS A 205 18.71 -7.02 17.32
CA LYS A 205 19.88 -6.45 16.63
C LYS A 205 19.52 -5.07 16.10
N LYS A 206 19.32 -4.11 17.01
CA LYS A 206 18.89 -2.75 16.68
C LYS A 206 19.80 -2.09 15.64
N ASP A 207 21.11 -2.23 15.77
CA ASP A 207 22.09 -1.71 14.81
C ASP A 207 21.88 -2.26 13.40
N LEU A 208 21.60 -3.56 13.28
CA LEU A 208 21.32 -4.20 12.00
C LEU A 208 20.03 -3.65 11.39
N LEU A 209 18.98 -3.48 12.20
CA LEU A 209 17.70 -2.93 11.73
C LEU A 209 17.84 -1.45 11.33
N SER A 210 18.65 -0.66 12.04
CA SER A 210 18.98 0.71 11.67
C SER A 210 19.67 0.76 10.30
N VAL A 211 20.66 -0.12 10.07
CA VAL A 211 21.30 -0.23 8.75
C VAL A 211 20.28 -0.59 7.67
N MET A 212 19.36 -1.53 7.93
CA MET A 212 18.32 -1.90 6.95
C MET A 212 17.34 -0.75 6.67
N ARG A 213 16.98 0.04 7.68
CA ARG A 213 16.17 1.25 7.50
C ARG A 213 16.87 2.25 6.60
N ASP A 214 18.17 2.45 6.80
CA ASP A 214 18.97 3.36 5.97
C ASP A 214 19.11 2.83 4.53
N GLN A 215 19.26 1.51 4.34
CA GLN A 215 19.23 0.92 3.00
C GLN A 215 17.86 1.10 2.32
N LEU A 216 16.78 1.00 3.08
CA LEU A 216 15.42 1.22 2.57
C LEU A 216 15.20 2.70 2.19
N ASN A 217 15.78 3.64 2.95
CA ASN A 217 15.80 5.06 2.59
C ASN A 217 16.61 5.33 1.32
N LEU A 218 17.76 4.68 1.17
CA LEU A 218 18.56 4.78 -0.06
C LEU A 218 17.79 4.26 -1.28
N TYR A 219 17.06 3.14 -1.13
CA TYR A 219 16.16 2.66 -2.17
C TYR A 219 15.13 3.74 -2.56
N ALA A 220 14.46 4.37 -1.59
CA ALA A 220 13.48 5.41 -1.87
C ALA A 220 14.05 6.63 -2.62
N GLN A 221 15.33 6.95 -2.40
CA GLN A 221 16.01 8.03 -3.12
C GLN A 221 16.37 7.65 -4.57
N LEU A 222 16.62 6.38 -4.83
CA LEU A 222 17.05 5.88 -6.14
C LEU A 222 15.88 5.39 -7.01
N ALA A 223 14.77 4.97 -6.39
CA ALA A 223 13.64 4.36 -7.07
C ALA A 223 12.83 5.41 -7.85
N SER A 224 12.80 5.26 -9.17
CA SER A 224 11.97 6.09 -10.07
C SER A 224 10.46 5.78 -9.99
N ASN A 225 10.11 4.68 -9.35
CA ASN A 225 8.76 4.10 -9.24
C ASN A 225 8.34 3.86 -7.78
N LEU A 226 8.92 4.59 -6.82
CA LEU A 226 8.57 4.46 -5.40
C LEU A 226 7.07 4.64 -5.12
N GLU A 227 6.40 5.49 -5.90
CA GLU A 227 4.94 5.71 -5.81
C GLU A 227 4.15 4.41 -5.97
N ASP A 228 4.66 3.46 -6.77
CA ASP A 228 4.02 2.16 -7.01
C ASP A 228 4.18 1.16 -5.86
N TYR A 229 5.08 1.45 -4.91
CA TYR A 229 5.44 0.58 -3.79
C TYR A 229 5.40 1.30 -2.43
N THR A 230 4.73 2.45 -2.37
CA THR A 230 4.71 3.30 -1.18
C THR A 230 4.16 2.56 0.05
N VAL A 231 3.18 1.66 -0.14
CA VAL A 231 2.58 0.89 0.96
C VAL A 231 3.57 -0.10 1.57
N GLN A 232 4.29 -0.88 0.74
CA GLN A 232 5.33 -1.82 1.17
C GLN A 232 6.47 -1.08 1.87
N TYR A 233 6.95 0.00 1.24
CA TYR A 233 8.03 0.83 1.77
C TYR A 233 7.68 1.39 3.14
N GLN A 234 6.51 2.02 3.29
CA GLN A 234 6.08 2.61 4.56
C GLN A 234 5.86 1.55 5.64
N ARG A 235 5.29 0.38 5.29
CA ARG A 235 5.10 -0.71 6.25
C ARG A 235 6.43 -1.21 6.82
N LEU A 236 7.44 -1.38 5.97
CA LEU A 236 8.77 -1.77 6.43
C LEU A 236 9.46 -0.65 7.23
N GLN A 237 9.34 0.61 6.82
CA GLN A 237 9.86 1.75 7.59
C GLN A 237 9.29 1.78 9.00
N ASP A 238 7.96 1.67 9.12
CA ASP A 238 7.26 1.69 10.41
C ASP A 238 7.68 0.49 11.27
N GLN A 239 7.75 -0.70 10.68
CA GLN A 239 8.12 -1.92 11.39
C GLN A 239 9.56 -1.86 11.90
N LEU A 240 10.50 -1.40 11.06
CA LEU A 240 11.90 -1.22 11.45
C LEU A 240 12.03 -0.17 12.54
N THR A 241 11.36 0.98 12.40
CA THR A 241 11.37 2.07 13.39
C THR A 241 10.83 1.59 14.73
N ARG A 242 9.68 0.92 14.73
CA ARG A 242 9.11 0.30 15.94
C ARG A 242 10.11 -0.64 16.60
N PHE A 243 10.72 -1.56 15.85
CA PHE A 243 11.68 -2.49 16.42
C PHE A 243 12.98 -1.83 16.86
N ILE A 244 13.37 -0.69 16.28
CA ILE A 244 14.54 0.08 16.74
C ILE A 244 14.20 0.77 18.07
N ASP A 245 13.03 1.38 18.17
CA ASP A 245 12.61 2.22 19.30
C ASP A 245 12.01 1.42 20.47
N GLU A 246 11.67 0.14 20.26
CA GLU A 246 11.20 -0.75 21.34
C GLU A 246 12.27 -0.87 22.44
N GLU A 247 11.96 -0.41 23.66
CA GLU A 247 12.79 -0.59 24.85
C GLU A 247 13.11 -2.08 25.04
N ASP A 248 14.39 -2.39 25.27
CA ASP A 248 14.80 -3.75 25.57
C ASP A 248 14.09 -4.17 26.86
N LYS A 249 13.24 -5.21 26.78
CA LYS A 249 12.65 -5.81 27.97
C LYS A 249 13.79 -6.34 28.84
N ILE A 250 14.19 -5.57 29.84
CA ILE A 250 15.04 -6.06 30.92
C ILE A 250 14.20 -7.12 31.62
N ASP A 251 14.61 -8.38 31.49
CA ASP A 251 14.01 -9.46 32.23
C ASP A 251 14.48 -9.35 33.69
N ILE A 252 13.70 -8.63 34.50
CA ILE A 252 13.95 -8.45 35.94
C ILE A 252 13.87 -9.80 36.68
N SER A 253 13.35 -10.86 36.03
CA SER A 253 13.37 -12.21 36.61
C SER A 253 14.75 -12.89 36.57
N ALA A 254 15.76 -12.25 35.95
CA ALA A 254 17.14 -12.72 35.88
C ALA A 254 18.12 -11.96 36.80
N LEU A 255 17.64 -11.07 37.68
CA LEU A 255 18.39 -10.43 38.77
C LEU A 255 18.01 -11.05 40.12
#